data_AF-A0A958AYZ4-F1
#
_entry.id   AF-A0A958AYZ4-F1
#
_cell.length_a   1.000
_cell.length_b   1.000
_cell.length_c   1.000
_cell.angle_alpha   90.00
_cell.angle_beta   90.00
_cell.angle_gamma   90.00
#
_symmetry.space_group_name_H-M   'P 1'
#
loop_
_entity.id
_entity.type
_entity.pdbx_description
1 polymer ?
#
loop_
_entity_poly.entity_id
_entity_poly.type
_entity_poly.pdbx_seq_one_letter_code
_entity_poly.pdbx_strand_id
1 'polypeptide(L)'
;FAPSYTPLDLPAESTGLAAVDHMVGNVQLGKMNYWVNFYHQVMGFRQLLHFDDQDISTEYSALMSKVMQNGSGRVKFPINEPAEGKRKSQIEEYLDYYMGPGVQHVAMSTGDILTTIRKLRANGIEFLRVPDAYYDQLPERIGSIDEDMAAIREMGILVDQDDEGYLLQVFSRPLQDRPTAFIEVIERHGSRGFGKGNFKALFEALELEQERRGNL
;
A
#
# COMPACT_ATOMS: atom_id res chain seq x y z
N PHE A 1 -1.61 -4.88 28.29
CA PHE A 1 -0.17 -4.94 28.00
C PHE A 1 0.34 -6.35 28.21
N ALA A 2 1.32 -6.81 27.44
CA ALA A 2 1.97 -8.10 27.69
C ALA A 2 2.64 -8.09 29.08
N PRO A 3 2.85 -9.24 29.73
CA PRO A 3 3.59 -9.32 30.98
C PRO A 3 4.94 -8.61 30.85
N SER A 4 5.41 -7.95 31.92
CA SER A 4 6.66 -7.15 32.01
C SER A 4 6.69 -5.78 31.32
N TYR A 5 5.65 -5.38 30.57
CA TYR A 5 5.60 -4.03 30.00
C TYR A 5 5.16 -3.01 31.05
N THR A 6 5.95 -1.95 31.22
CA THR A 6 5.61 -0.79 32.04
C THR A 6 5.07 0.33 31.15
N PRO A 7 3.91 0.94 31.46
CA PRO A 7 3.41 2.09 30.72
C PRO A 7 4.41 3.24 30.75
N LEU A 8 4.65 3.86 29.60
CA LEU A 8 5.36 5.12 29.49
C LEU A 8 4.33 6.25 29.43
N ASP A 9 4.41 7.19 30.38
CA ASP A 9 3.61 8.41 30.38
C ASP A 9 4.43 9.54 29.76
N LEU A 10 4.55 9.49 28.43
CA LEU A 10 5.22 10.52 27.64
C LEU A 10 4.15 11.39 26.98
N PRO A 11 4.31 12.74 26.97
CA PRO A 11 3.42 13.60 26.21
C PRO A 11 3.54 13.25 24.72
N ALA A 12 2.43 12.82 24.15
CA ALA A 12 2.33 12.48 22.73
C ALA A 12 0.99 12.99 22.20
N GLU A 13 1.04 13.59 21.01
CA GLU A 13 -0.17 13.98 20.29
C GLU A 13 -0.49 12.93 19.24
N SER A 14 -1.73 12.44 19.25
CA SER A 14 -2.18 11.48 18.25
C SER A 14 -2.25 12.13 16.86
N THR A 15 -1.68 11.44 15.88
CA THR A 15 -1.83 11.77 14.47
C THR A 15 -3.19 11.37 13.92
N GLY A 16 -3.93 10.48 14.59
CA GLY A 16 -5.21 9.95 14.13
C GLY A 16 -5.15 8.55 13.50
N LEU A 17 -3.97 7.93 13.45
CA LEU A 17 -3.82 6.52 13.07
C LEU A 17 -4.46 5.61 14.13
N ALA A 18 -5.28 4.66 13.69
CA ALA A 18 -6.14 3.87 14.57
C ALA A 18 -5.75 2.39 14.65
N ALA A 19 -5.48 1.73 13.51
CA ALA A 19 -5.17 0.31 13.47
C ALA A 19 -4.36 -0.06 12.22
N VAL A 20 -3.84 -1.29 12.17
CA VAL A 20 -3.30 -1.87 10.93
C VAL A 20 -4.47 -2.40 10.09
N ASP A 21 -4.57 -1.96 8.82
CA ASP A 21 -5.55 -2.46 7.84
C ASP A 21 -5.05 -3.74 7.16
N HIS A 22 -3.80 -3.70 6.66
CA HIS A 22 -3.16 -4.84 6.01
C HIS A 22 -1.62 -4.71 6.02
N MET A 23 -0.91 -5.82 5.75
CA MET A 23 0.55 -5.84 5.62
C MET A 23 0.95 -6.57 4.35
N VAL A 24 1.76 -5.94 3.51
CA VAL A 24 2.15 -6.49 2.21
C VAL A 24 3.54 -7.10 2.28
N GLY A 25 3.66 -8.34 1.82
CA GLY A 25 4.92 -9.08 1.79
C GLY A 25 5.42 -9.31 0.37
N ASN A 26 6.70 -9.00 0.13
CA ASN A 26 7.38 -9.29 -1.13
C ASN A 26 8.15 -10.61 -1.00
N VAL A 27 8.00 -11.48 -1.99
CA VAL A 27 8.63 -12.81 -2.02
C VAL A 27 9.29 -13.06 -3.38
N GLN A 28 10.21 -14.02 -3.43
CA GLN A 28 10.97 -14.31 -4.65
C GLN A 28 10.07 -14.85 -5.76
N LEU A 29 10.53 -14.69 -7.01
CA LEU A 29 9.87 -15.25 -8.19
C LEU A 29 9.58 -16.75 -8.03
N GLY A 30 8.33 -17.14 -8.28
CA GLY A 30 7.86 -18.52 -8.16
C GLY A 30 7.66 -19.01 -6.72
N LYS A 31 7.75 -18.12 -5.73
CA LYS A 31 7.51 -18.44 -4.31
C LYS A 31 6.18 -17.92 -3.77
N MET A 32 5.40 -17.14 -4.53
CA MET A 32 4.10 -16.66 -4.07
C MET A 32 3.18 -17.81 -3.65
N ASN A 33 3.04 -18.85 -4.48
CA ASN A 33 2.19 -20.00 -4.16
C ASN A 33 2.71 -20.81 -2.95
N TYR A 34 4.03 -20.84 -2.72
CA TYR A 34 4.59 -21.47 -1.52
C TYR A 34 4.11 -20.75 -0.25
N TRP A 35 4.19 -19.42 -0.21
CA TRP A 35 3.76 -18.62 0.94
C TRP A 35 2.24 -18.58 1.11
N VAL A 36 1.48 -18.47 0.02
CA VAL A 36 0.01 -18.62 0.02
C VAL A 36 -0.40 -19.95 0.65
N ASN A 37 0.23 -21.06 0.24
CA ASN A 37 -0.05 -22.38 0.80
C ASN A 37 0.33 -22.47 2.28
N PHE A 38 1.43 -21.86 2.70
CA PHE A 38 1.80 -21.79 4.12
C PHE A 38 0.71 -21.10 4.96
N TYR A 39 0.28 -19.89 4.59
CA TYR A 39 -0.78 -19.19 5.32
C TYR A 39 -2.11 -19.95 5.28
N HIS A 40 -2.41 -20.61 4.16
CA HIS A 40 -3.61 -21.43 4.02
C HIS A 40 -3.58 -22.66 4.94
N GLN A 41 -2.54 -23.49 4.85
CA GLN A 41 -2.47 -24.80 5.51
C GLN A 41 -2.12 -24.70 6.99
N VAL A 42 -1.26 -23.76 7.37
CA VAL A 42 -0.77 -23.64 8.76
C VAL A 42 -1.64 -22.70 9.58
N MET A 43 -2.06 -21.57 9.00
CA MET A 43 -2.81 -20.53 9.72
C MET A 43 -4.31 -20.50 9.39
N GLY A 44 -4.77 -21.31 8.44
CA GLY A 44 -6.19 -21.38 8.06
C GLY A 44 -6.69 -20.17 7.27
N PHE A 45 -5.80 -19.37 6.67
CA PHE A 45 -6.19 -18.22 5.83
C PHE A 45 -6.83 -18.71 4.53
N ARG A 46 -7.58 -17.84 3.87
CA ARG A 46 -8.17 -18.06 2.54
C ARG A 46 -7.69 -16.98 1.58
N GLN A 47 -7.55 -17.34 0.30
CA GLN A 47 -7.28 -16.36 -0.74
C GLN A 47 -8.56 -15.56 -1.00
N LEU A 48 -8.48 -14.24 -0.84
CA LEU A 48 -9.58 -13.31 -1.05
C LEU A 48 -9.59 -12.79 -2.49
N LEU A 49 -8.43 -12.35 -2.98
CA LEU A 49 -8.24 -11.76 -4.29
C LEU A 49 -6.93 -12.24 -4.91
N HIS A 50 -6.89 -12.21 -6.24
CA HIS A 50 -5.69 -12.41 -7.03
C HIS A 50 -5.65 -11.32 -8.10
N PHE A 51 -4.46 -10.73 -8.25
CA PHE A 51 -4.12 -9.82 -9.32
C PHE A 51 -2.99 -10.45 -10.12
N ASP A 52 -3.18 -10.58 -11.42
CA ASP A 52 -2.15 -11.04 -12.34
C ASP A 52 -1.34 -9.87 -12.91
N ASP A 53 -0.40 -10.17 -13.80
CA ASP A 53 0.46 -9.19 -14.46
C ASP A 53 -0.31 -8.30 -15.46
N GLN A 54 -1.44 -8.77 -15.99
CA GLN A 54 -2.33 -7.97 -16.84
C GLN A 54 -3.10 -6.94 -16.01
N ASP A 55 -3.44 -7.31 -14.77
CA ASP A 55 -4.08 -6.40 -13.81
C ASP A 55 -3.11 -5.33 -13.29
N ILE A 56 -1.83 -5.67 -13.13
CA ILE A 56 -0.82 -4.81 -12.52
C ILE A 56 0.46 -4.79 -13.38
N SER A 57 0.42 -3.98 -14.43
CA SER A 57 1.57 -3.66 -15.28
C SER A 57 1.63 -2.18 -15.63
N THR A 58 2.86 -1.68 -15.75
CA THR A 58 3.19 -0.42 -16.41
C THR A 58 3.77 -0.72 -17.80
N GLU A 59 4.25 0.31 -18.51
CA GLU A 59 5.00 0.08 -19.75
C GLU A 59 6.29 -0.74 -19.52
N TYR A 60 6.87 -0.67 -18.30
CA TYR A 60 8.22 -1.12 -18.02
C TYR A 60 8.28 -2.34 -17.09
N SER A 61 7.39 -2.47 -16.11
CA SER A 61 7.41 -3.57 -15.14
C SER A 61 6.01 -4.07 -14.78
N ALA A 62 5.95 -5.25 -14.15
CA ALA A 62 4.73 -5.88 -13.70
C ALA A 62 4.96 -6.62 -12.38
N LEU A 63 3.87 -6.97 -11.69
CA LEU A 63 3.90 -7.91 -10.59
C LEU A 63 2.63 -8.76 -10.52
N MET A 64 2.70 -9.84 -9.74
CA MET A 64 1.52 -10.61 -9.34
C MET A 64 1.29 -10.46 -7.85
N SER A 65 0.02 -10.42 -7.45
CA SER A 65 -0.36 -10.33 -6.03
C SER A 65 -1.47 -11.30 -5.68
N LYS A 66 -1.37 -11.92 -4.50
CA LYS A 66 -2.44 -12.73 -3.89
C LYS A 66 -2.71 -12.27 -2.47
N VAL A 67 -3.96 -11.93 -2.20
CA VAL A 67 -4.38 -11.45 -0.88
C VAL A 67 -4.88 -12.61 -0.04
N MET A 68 -4.20 -12.89 1.06
CA MET A 68 -4.61 -13.87 2.06
C MET A 68 -5.37 -13.18 3.19
N GLN A 69 -6.50 -13.75 3.61
CA GLN A 69 -7.33 -13.22 4.69
C GLN A 69 -7.64 -14.28 5.75
N ASN A 70 -7.63 -13.89 7.03
CA ASN A 70 -8.04 -14.78 8.11
C ASN A 70 -9.57 -14.96 8.16
N GLY A 71 -10.05 -15.95 8.92
CA GLY A 71 -11.50 -16.27 8.99
C GLY A 71 -12.39 -15.13 9.51
N SER A 72 -11.85 -14.15 10.24
CA SER A 72 -12.59 -12.97 10.72
C SER A 72 -12.66 -11.82 9.71
N GLY A 73 -11.88 -11.88 8.64
CA GLY A 73 -11.74 -10.79 7.68
C GLY A 73 -10.78 -9.65 8.09
N ARG A 74 -10.37 -9.62 9.36
CA ARG A 74 -9.62 -8.51 9.98
C ARG A 74 -8.13 -8.50 9.63
N VAL A 75 -7.52 -9.66 9.42
CA VAL A 75 -6.09 -9.75 9.09
C VAL A 75 -5.96 -10.09 7.61
N LYS A 76 -5.24 -9.24 6.87
CA LYS A 76 -5.06 -9.33 5.42
C LYS A 76 -3.58 -9.22 5.07
N PHE A 77 -3.09 -10.17 4.29
CA PHE A 77 -1.71 -10.22 3.78
C PHE A 77 -1.70 -10.34 2.25
N PRO A 78 -1.61 -9.22 1.52
CA PRO A 78 -1.18 -9.26 0.13
C PRO A 78 0.26 -9.80 0.03
N ILE A 79 0.46 -10.78 -0.83
CA ILE A 79 1.74 -11.43 -1.11
C ILE A 79 2.09 -11.16 -2.55
N ASN A 80 3.20 -10.46 -2.78
CA ASN A 80 3.65 -10.04 -4.09
C ASN A 80 4.87 -10.84 -4.53
N GLU A 81 4.93 -11.20 -5.80
CA GLU A 81 6.16 -11.68 -6.44
C GLU A 81 6.41 -10.88 -7.73
N PRO A 82 7.67 -10.74 -8.17
CA PRO A 82 7.97 -10.04 -9.43
C PRO A 82 7.35 -10.78 -10.61
N ALA A 83 7.00 -10.06 -11.67
CA ALA A 83 6.63 -10.61 -12.97
C ALA A 83 7.62 -10.14 -14.05
N GLU A 84 7.65 -10.83 -15.19
CA GLU A 84 8.52 -10.45 -16.31
C GLU A 84 8.09 -9.08 -16.88
N GLY A 85 9.07 -8.21 -17.13
CA GLY A 85 8.86 -6.86 -17.67
C GLY A 85 10.05 -6.42 -18.52
N LYS A 86 9.93 -5.27 -19.18
CA LYS A 86 11.05 -4.66 -19.95
C LYS A 86 12.19 -4.19 -19.06
N ARG A 87 11.88 -3.87 -17.80
CA ARG A 87 12.80 -3.37 -16.78
C ARG A 87 12.61 -4.13 -15.48
N LYS A 88 13.53 -3.88 -14.54
CA LYS A 88 13.55 -4.52 -13.24
C LYS A 88 12.29 -4.16 -12.43
N SER A 89 11.57 -5.17 -11.96
CA SER A 89 10.40 -4.97 -11.10
C SER A 89 10.81 -4.37 -9.75
N GLN A 90 9.99 -3.49 -9.20
CA GLN A 90 10.19 -2.95 -7.84
C GLN A 90 10.21 -4.02 -6.76
N ILE A 91 9.52 -5.15 -6.99
CA ILE A 91 9.56 -6.29 -6.08
C ILE A 91 10.97 -6.92 -6.09
N GLU A 92 11.61 -6.97 -7.26
CA GLU A 92 13.00 -7.43 -7.38
C GLU A 92 13.98 -6.42 -6.78
N GLU A 93 13.77 -5.10 -6.98
CA GLU A 93 14.55 -4.07 -6.26
C GLU A 93 14.44 -4.25 -4.73
N TYR A 94 13.22 -4.42 -4.20
CA TYR A 94 13.02 -4.68 -2.79
C TYR A 94 13.84 -5.90 -2.32
N LEU A 95 13.75 -7.03 -3.03
CA LEU A 95 14.43 -8.27 -2.64
C LEU A 95 15.95 -8.11 -2.62
N ASP A 96 16.51 -7.34 -3.55
CA ASP A 96 17.95 -7.07 -3.62
C ASP A 96 18.43 -6.20 -2.46
N TYR A 97 17.70 -5.13 -2.12
CA TYR A 97 18.11 -4.23 -1.03
C TYR A 97 17.73 -4.77 0.37
N TYR A 98 16.64 -5.52 0.46
CA TYR A 98 16.19 -6.19 1.69
C TYR A 98 16.95 -7.50 1.94
N MET A 99 17.60 -8.05 0.91
CA MET A 99 18.38 -9.30 0.94
C MET A 99 17.50 -10.54 1.22
N GLY A 100 16.28 -10.56 0.70
CA GLY A 100 15.34 -11.68 0.89
C GLY A 100 13.86 -11.25 0.95
N PRO A 101 12.95 -12.19 1.26
CA PRO A 101 11.54 -11.89 1.38
C PRO A 101 11.25 -11.13 2.68
N GLY A 102 10.23 -10.26 2.66
CA GLY A 102 9.91 -9.44 3.82
C GLY A 102 8.68 -8.56 3.64
N VAL A 103 8.35 -7.81 4.70
CA VAL A 103 7.26 -6.83 4.67
C VAL A 103 7.73 -5.60 3.90
N GLN A 104 7.02 -5.26 2.83
CA GLN A 104 7.24 -4.06 2.05
C GLN A 104 6.56 -2.87 2.72
N HIS A 105 5.28 -3.00 3.04
CA HIS A 105 4.57 -1.93 3.73
C HIS A 105 3.51 -2.42 4.69
N VAL A 106 3.20 -1.53 5.62
CA VAL A 106 2.11 -1.67 6.60
C VAL A 106 1.12 -0.54 6.33
N ALA A 107 -0.12 -0.91 6.01
CA ALA A 107 -1.21 0.02 5.86
C ALA A 107 -1.88 0.28 7.21
N MET A 108 -2.02 1.55 7.56
CA MET A 108 -2.60 2.00 8.81
C MET A 108 -3.88 2.78 8.55
N SER A 109 -4.97 2.35 9.19
CA SER A 109 -6.27 2.97 9.03
C SER A 109 -6.41 4.25 9.84
N THR A 110 -7.18 5.19 9.31
CA THR A 110 -7.65 6.41 9.99
C THR A 110 -9.10 6.69 9.59
N GLY A 111 -9.76 7.59 10.34
CA GLY A 111 -11.09 8.13 10.01
C GLY A 111 -11.09 9.63 9.73
N ASP A 112 -9.91 10.21 9.51
CA ASP A 112 -9.72 11.54 8.92
C ASP A 112 -8.30 11.60 8.32
N ILE A 113 -8.19 11.16 7.07
CA ILE A 113 -6.92 11.06 6.36
C ILE A 113 -6.33 12.44 6.10
N LEU A 114 -7.14 13.46 5.82
CA LEU A 114 -6.66 14.81 5.54
C LEU A 114 -5.94 15.38 6.77
N THR A 115 -6.54 15.27 7.95
CA THR A 115 -5.90 15.71 9.20
C THR A 115 -4.70 14.83 9.55
N THR A 116 -4.81 13.52 9.35
CA THR A 116 -3.74 12.56 9.66
C THR A 116 -2.48 12.83 8.84
N ILE A 117 -2.63 13.03 7.53
CA ILE A 117 -1.51 13.32 6.62
C ILE A 117 -0.91 14.69 6.91
N ARG A 118 -1.72 15.70 7.22
CA ARG A 118 -1.21 17.02 7.64
C ARG A 118 -0.31 16.90 8.87
N LYS A 119 -0.74 16.15 9.89
CA LYS A 119 0.06 15.92 11.11
C LYS A 119 1.31 15.08 10.86
N LEU A 120 1.21 14.02 10.06
CA LEU A 120 2.36 13.17 9.73
C LEU A 120 3.42 13.94 8.94
N ARG A 121 3.02 14.78 7.98
CA ARG A 121 3.94 15.69 7.26
C ARG A 121 4.60 16.69 8.20
N ALA A 122 3.83 17.29 9.13
CA ALA A 122 4.40 18.19 10.14
C ALA A 122 5.44 17.50 11.04
N ASN A 123 5.28 16.20 11.26
CA ASN A 123 6.23 15.35 11.99
C ASN A 123 7.38 14.79 11.12
N GLY A 124 7.50 15.22 9.85
CA GLY A 124 8.62 14.89 8.96
C GLY A 124 8.42 13.64 8.09
N ILE A 125 7.22 13.06 8.04
CA ILE A 125 6.95 11.95 7.10
C ILE A 125 6.76 12.50 5.69
N GLU A 126 7.58 12.01 4.76
CA GLU A 126 7.46 12.30 3.34
C GLU A 126 6.54 11.29 2.65
N PHE A 127 5.67 11.79 1.77
CA PHE A 127 4.75 10.98 0.98
C PHE A 127 5.08 11.03 -0.50
N LEU A 128 4.79 9.93 -1.20
CA LEU A 128 4.84 9.88 -2.65
C LEU A 128 3.77 10.79 -3.24
N ARG A 129 4.02 11.27 -4.45
CA ARG A 129 3.09 12.11 -5.20
C ARG A 129 2.93 11.55 -6.60
N VAL A 130 1.67 11.39 -7.02
CA VAL A 130 1.31 11.03 -8.39
C VAL A 130 1.25 12.27 -9.29
N PRO A 131 1.39 12.12 -10.61
CA PRO A 131 1.23 13.23 -11.54
C PRO A 131 -0.15 13.89 -11.43
N ASP A 132 -0.19 15.20 -11.60
CA ASP A 132 -1.43 15.99 -11.52
C ASP A 132 -2.53 15.52 -12.49
N ALA A 133 -2.14 14.94 -13.63
CA ALA A 133 -3.05 14.35 -14.61
C ALA A 133 -3.93 13.21 -14.05
N TYR A 134 -3.48 12.52 -12.99
CA TYR A 134 -4.30 11.54 -12.27
C TYR A 134 -5.58 12.19 -11.73
N TYR A 135 -5.46 13.36 -11.10
CA TYR A 135 -6.59 14.09 -10.50
C TYR A 135 -7.52 14.69 -11.55
N ASP A 136 -6.98 15.03 -12.72
CA ASP A 136 -7.77 15.56 -13.83
C ASP A 136 -8.71 14.48 -14.41
N GLN A 137 -8.28 13.21 -14.40
CA GLN A 137 -9.06 12.07 -14.88
C GLN A 137 -9.91 11.39 -13.80
N LEU A 138 -9.62 11.66 -12.52
CA LEU A 138 -10.24 10.99 -11.40
C LEU A 138 -11.79 11.13 -11.39
N PRO A 139 -12.39 12.31 -11.66
CA PRO A 139 -13.85 12.47 -11.67
C PRO A 139 -14.60 11.60 -12.68
N GLU A 140 -13.94 11.09 -13.72
CA GLU A 140 -14.56 10.19 -14.70
C GLU A 140 -14.65 8.73 -14.17
N ARG A 141 -13.85 8.40 -13.16
CA ARG A 141 -13.68 7.06 -12.62
C ARG A 141 -14.39 6.86 -11.29
N ILE A 142 -14.61 7.93 -10.54
CA ILE A 142 -15.25 7.91 -9.23
C ILE A 142 -16.56 8.67 -9.24
N GLY A 143 -17.52 8.23 -8.44
CA GLY A 143 -18.72 8.97 -8.11
C GLY A 143 -18.43 10.10 -7.12
N SER A 144 -19.47 10.52 -6.39
CA SER A 144 -19.31 11.53 -5.34
C SER A 144 -18.54 10.96 -4.15
N ILE A 145 -17.56 11.71 -3.66
CA ILE A 145 -16.90 11.51 -2.36
C ILE A 145 -17.21 12.69 -1.45
N ASP A 146 -16.94 12.56 -0.15
CA ASP A 146 -17.26 13.60 0.83
C ASP A 146 -16.13 14.64 0.97
N GLU A 147 -14.91 14.27 0.59
CA GLU A 147 -13.71 15.10 0.74
C GLU A 147 -13.57 16.14 -0.39
N ASP A 148 -12.93 17.26 -0.04
CA ASP A 148 -12.56 18.27 -1.02
C ASP A 148 -11.47 17.74 -1.97
N MET A 149 -11.80 17.65 -3.25
CA MET A 149 -10.89 17.21 -4.32
C MET A 149 -9.63 18.08 -4.41
N ALA A 150 -9.70 19.37 -4.06
CA ALA A 150 -8.51 20.22 -4.03
C ALA A 150 -7.54 19.78 -2.92
N ALA A 151 -8.07 19.44 -1.74
CA ALA A 151 -7.28 18.92 -0.63
C ALA A 151 -6.70 17.53 -0.93
N ILE A 152 -7.49 16.65 -1.56
CA ILE A 152 -7.03 15.32 -2.03
C ILE A 152 -5.84 15.47 -2.98
N ARG A 153 -5.94 16.38 -3.95
CA ARG A 153 -4.87 16.69 -4.91
C ARG A 153 -3.62 17.26 -4.24
N GLU A 154 -3.78 18.25 -3.35
CA GLU A 154 -2.67 18.86 -2.62
C GLU A 154 -1.92 17.83 -1.74
N MET A 155 -2.67 16.91 -1.13
CA MET A 155 -2.11 15.90 -0.25
C MET A 155 -1.58 14.66 -0.99
N GLY A 156 -1.73 14.57 -2.31
CA GLY A 156 -1.23 13.41 -3.05
C GLY A 156 -2.02 12.13 -2.75
N ILE A 157 -3.26 12.26 -2.26
CA ILE A 157 -4.10 11.12 -1.87
C ILE A 157 -4.70 10.49 -3.13
N LEU A 158 -4.72 9.16 -3.18
CA LEU A 158 -5.34 8.36 -4.22
C LEU A 158 -6.73 7.94 -3.79
N VAL A 159 -7.66 7.88 -4.74
CA VAL A 159 -9.06 7.51 -4.51
C VAL A 159 -9.43 6.37 -5.44
N ASP A 160 -9.99 5.30 -4.87
CA ASP A 160 -10.62 4.23 -5.63
C ASP A 160 -12.02 3.94 -5.08
N GLN A 161 -12.88 3.39 -5.93
CA GLN A 161 -14.27 3.10 -5.58
C GLN A 161 -14.64 1.68 -6.00
N ASP A 162 -15.39 1.00 -5.12
CA ASP A 162 -16.04 -0.28 -5.39
C ASP A 162 -17.56 -0.16 -5.15
N ASP A 163 -18.27 -1.29 -5.30
CA ASP A 163 -19.73 -1.35 -5.17
C ASP A 163 -20.22 -1.07 -3.74
N GLU A 164 -19.36 -1.17 -2.72
CA GLU A 164 -19.69 -0.93 -1.31
C GLU A 164 -19.33 0.49 -0.84
N GLY A 165 -18.50 1.21 -1.60
CA GLY A 165 -18.14 2.60 -1.32
C GLY A 165 -16.76 2.96 -1.86
N TYR A 166 -16.07 3.91 -1.25
CA TYR A 166 -14.76 4.37 -1.71
C TYR A 166 -13.69 4.25 -0.62
N LEU A 167 -12.44 4.32 -1.05
CA LEU A 167 -11.27 4.35 -0.19
C LEU A 167 -10.31 5.47 -0.60
N LEU A 168 -9.58 5.98 0.39
CA LEU A 168 -8.56 7.00 0.26
C LEU A 168 -7.25 6.40 0.73
N GLN A 169 -6.18 6.54 -0.06
CA GLN A 169 -4.89 5.95 0.24
C GLN A 169 -3.75 6.91 -0.07
N VAL A 170 -2.69 6.89 0.72
CA VAL A 170 -1.43 7.56 0.37
C VAL A 170 -0.25 6.81 0.97
N PHE A 171 0.85 6.80 0.22
CA PHE A 171 2.03 6.00 0.52
C PHE A 171 3.19 6.91 0.92
N SER A 172 3.90 6.55 1.98
CA SER A 172 5.12 7.25 2.34
C SER A 172 6.25 6.93 1.36
N ARG A 173 7.28 7.77 1.33
CA ARG A 173 8.59 7.32 0.84
C ARG A 173 9.14 6.22 1.76
N PRO A 174 10.15 5.44 1.32
CA PRO A 174 10.84 4.52 2.21
C PRO A 174 11.28 5.22 3.50
N LEU A 175 11.07 4.58 4.64
CA LEU A 175 11.38 5.12 5.97
C LEU A 175 12.88 5.02 6.33
N GLN A 176 13.68 4.54 5.38
CA GLN A 176 15.10 4.28 5.50
C GLN A 176 15.77 4.48 4.13
N ASP A 177 17.10 4.55 4.12
CA ASP A 177 17.87 4.80 2.88
C ASP A 177 17.63 3.73 1.81
N ARG A 178 17.46 2.48 2.24
CA ARG A 178 17.16 1.37 1.33
C ARG A 178 15.71 1.46 0.83
N PRO A 179 15.44 1.23 -0.47
CA PRO A 179 14.10 1.23 -1.06
C PRO A 179 13.28 0.00 -0.63
N THR A 180 13.07 -0.18 0.68
CA THR A 180 12.44 -1.38 1.23
C THR A 180 11.13 -1.08 1.96
N ALA A 181 11.21 -0.64 3.22
CA ALA A 181 10.03 -0.50 4.07
C ALA A 181 9.41 0.90 3.94
N PHE A 182 8.11 0.96 3.68
CA PHE A 182 7.32 2.20 3.74
C PHE A 182 5.98 1.95 4.45
N ILE A 183 5.20 3.00 4.64
CA ILE A 183 3.84 2.89 5.21
C ILE A 183 2.81 3.39 4.23
N GLU A 184 1.60 2.86 4.38
CA GLU A 184 0.39 3.37 3.74
C GLU A 184 -0.52 3.93 4.83
N VAL A 185 -1.17 5.06 4.55
CA VAL A 185 -2.30 5.54 5.35
C VAL A 185 -3.55 5.38 4.51
N ILE A 186 -4.56 4.72 5.08
CA ILE A 186 -5.79 4.38 4.40
C ILE A 186 -7.01 4.83 5.19
N GLU A 187 -8.00 5.35 4.51
CA GLU A 187 -9.34 5.59 5.05
C GLU A 187 -10.38 4.91 4.16
N ARG A 188 -11.38 4.27 4.77
CA ARG A 188 -12.38 3.47 4.08
C ARG A 188 -13.76 4.01 4.38
N HIS A 189 -14.49 4.41 3.33
CA HIS A 189 -15.89 4.79 3.38
C HIS A 189 -16.71 3.64 2.77
N GLY A 190 -16.82 2.54 3.51
CA GLY A 190 -17.54 1.33 3.09
C GLY A 190 -16.71 0.35 2.24
N SER A 191 -15.79 0.84 1.41
CA SER A 191 -15.00 0.00 0.50
C SER A 191 -14.23 -1.12 1.20
N ARG A 192 -14.35 -2.33 0.64
CA ARG A 192 -13.63 -3.54 1.08
C ARG A 192 -12.49 -3.95 0.17
N GLY A 193 -12.35 -3.27 -0.98
CA GLY A 193 -11.28 -3.48 -1.94
C GLY A 193 -9.88 -3.07 -1.46
N PHE A 194 -8.93 -3.15 -2.38
CA PHE A 194 -7.51 -2.82 -2.16
C PHE A 194 -7.03 -1.68 -3.05
N GLY A 195 -7.94 -0.99 -3.75
CA GLY A 195 -7.56 0.08 -4.64
C GLY A 195 -7.03 -0.44 -5.99
N LYS A 196 -7.72 -1.39 -6.64
CA LYS A 196 -7.29 -1.93 -7.98
C LYS A 196 -7.00 -0.77 -8.94
N GLY A 197 -7.86 0.24 -8.95
CA GLY A 197 -7.71 1.42 -9.77
C GLY A 197 -6.55 2.34 -9.35
N ASN A 198 -6.11 2.27 -8.11
CA ASN A 198 -4.98 3.04 -7.58
C ASN A 198 -3.63 2.37 -7.85
N PHE A 199 -3.58 1.04 -7.93
CA PHE A 199 -2.31 0.31 -8.09
C PHE A 199 -1.50 0.83 -9.27
N LYS A 200 -2.11 1.03 -10.44
CA LYS A 200 -1.37 1.55 -11.61
C LYS A 200 -0.71 2.90 -11.33
N ALA A 201 -1.46 3.86 -10.78
CA ALA A 201 -0.93 5.19 -10.47
C ALA A 201 0.15 5.14 -9.38
N LEU A 202 -0.02 4.27 -8.39
CA LEU A 202 0.99 4.00 -7.37
C LEU A 202 2.26 3.41 -7.97
N PHE A 203 2.14 2.43 -8.86
CA PHE A 203 3.27 1.80 -9.52
C PHE A 203 4.05 2.81 -10.35
N GLU A 204 3.37 3.62 -11.15
CA GLU A 204 3.98 4.69 -11.92
C GLU A 204 4.73 5.68 -11.00
N ALA A 205 4.15 6.06 -9.85
CA ALA A 205 4.82 6.93 -8.89
C ALA A 205 6.06 6.29 -8.23
N LEU A 206 5.98 4.99 -7.90
CA LEU A 206 7.12 4.25 -7.37
C LEU A 206 8.20 4.03 -8.45
N GLU A 207 7.82 3.86 -9.72
CA GLU A 207 8.77 3.66 -10.84
C GLU A 207 9.55 4.94 -11.10
N LEU A 208 8.87 6.09 -11.07
CA LEU A 208 9.53 7.40 -11.13
C LEU A 208 10.55 7.58 -10.01
N GLU A 209 10.25 7.05 -8.82
CA GLU A 209 11.17 7.10 -7.69
C GLU A 209 12.33 6.09 -7.81
N GLN A 210 12.10 4.92 -8.40
CA GLN A 210 13.12 3.93 -8.75
C GLN A 210 14.07 4.46 -9.85
N GLU A 211 13.52 5.15 -10.86
CA GLU A 211 14.29 5.80 -11.92
C GLU A 211 15.19 6.90 -11.36
N ARG A 212 14.67 7.73 -10.43
CA ARG A 212 15.46 8.74 -9.72
C ARG A 212 16.63 8.15 -8.92
N ARG A 213 16.52 6.89 -8.48
CA ARG A 213 17.58 6.14 -7.79
C ARG A 213 18.54 5.44 -8.76
N GLY A 214 18.21 5.39 -10.05
CA GLY A 214 19.01 4.72 -11.08
C GLY A 214 18.86 3.20 -11.10
N ASN A 215 17.77 2.66 -10.54
CA ASN A 215 17.55 1.22 -10.38
C ASN A 215 16.44 0.66 -11.31
N LEU A 216 15.90 1.47 -12.22
CA LEU A 216 14.83 1.10 -13.15
C LEU A 216 15.39 0.62 -14.49
#